data_AF-A0A2E9BTC3-F1
#
_entry.id   AF-A0A2E9BTC3-F1
#
_cell.length_a   1.000
_cell.length_b   1.000
_cell.length_c   1.000
_cell.angle_alpha   90.00
_cell.angle_beta   90.00
_cell.angle_gamma   90.00
#
_symmetry.space_group_name_H-M   'P 1'
#
loop_
_entity.id
_entity.type
_entity.pdbx_description
1 polymer ?
#
loop_
_entity_poly.entity_id
_entity_poly.type
_entity_poly.pdbx_seq_one_letter_code
_entity_poly.pdbx_strand_id
1 'polypeptide(L)'
;MTQDKDDPVWNAAWTWVQREYDRDTFDDAARDEMTTWLAADPAHRRAYDKAARLWLLAGMVPPVNDIGGDDIPHDDAGHAPGKH
;
A
#
# COMPACT_ATOMS: atom_id res chain seq x y z
N MET A 1 24.92 19.34 3.88
CA MET A 1 23.60 18.69 3.72
C MET A 1 23.78 17.24 4.17
N THR A 2 23.75 16.95 5.48
CA THR A 2 24.26 15.65 5.97
C THR A 2 23.64 15.16 7.30
N GLN A 3 22.37 15.47 7.59
CA GLN A 3 21.71 14.96 8.81
C GLN A 3 20.51 14.05 8.56
N ASP A 4 19.98 13.98 7.34
CA ASP A 4 18.75 13.22 7.05
C ASP A 4 19.02 11.72 6.75
N LYS A 5 20.25 11.36 6.33
CA LYS A 5 20.59 9.99 5.92
C LYS A 5 20.82 9.00 7.07
N ASP A 6 21.04 9.50 8.29
CA ASP A 6 21.34 8.68 9.48
C ASP A 6 20.25 8.79 10.56
N ASP A 7 19.05 9.24 10.20
CA ASP A 7 17.94 9.22 11.15
C ASP A 7 17.47 7.75 11.34
N PRO A 8 17.68 7.14 12.52
CA PRO A 8 17.27 5.76 12.76
C PRO A 8 15.74 5.60 12.65
N VAL A 9 14.99 6.67 12.93
CA VAL A 9 13.53 6.68 12.80
C VAL A 9 13.13 6.67 11.32
N TRP A 10 13.86 7.38 10.48
CA TRP A 10 13.63 7.38 9.02
C TRP A 10 13.91 6.00 8.41
N ASN A 11 15.03 5.38 8.77
CA ASN A 11 15.38 4.06 8.26
C ASN A 11 14.37 2.98 8.70
N ALA A 12 13.89 3.05 9.95
CA ALA A 12 12.83 2.18 10.45
C ALA A 12 11.50 2.41 9.70
N ALA A 13 11.10 3.67 9.50
CA ALA A 13 9.91 4.02 8.72
C ALA A 13 9.98 3.47 7.28
N TRP A 14 11.12 3.63 6.61
CA TRP A 14 11.33 3.12 5.25
C TRP A 14 11.23 1.59 5.18
N THR A 15 11.78 0.90 6.18
CA THR A 15 11.69 -0.56 6.30
C THR A 15 10.25 -1.02 6.49
N TRP A 16 9.46 -0.32 7.32
CA TRP A 16 8.04 -0.62 7.50
C TRP A 16 7.24 -0.42 6.22
N VAL A 17 7.49 0.68 5.49
CA VAL A 17 6.84 0.93 4.19
C VAL A 17 7.20 -0.16 3.19
N GLN A 18 8.45 -0.59 3.10
CA GLN A 18 8.82 -1.68 2.19
C GLN A 18 8.15 -3.00 2.57
N ARG A 19 8.12 -3.35 3.87
CA ARG A 19 7.47 -4.56 4.39
C ARG A 19 5.96 -4.56 4.14
N GLU A 20 5.26 -3.47 4.40
CA GLU A 20 3.80 -3.39 4.18
C GLU A 20 3.40 -3.63 2.72
N TYR A 21 4.28 -3.26 1.80
CA TYR A 21 4.07 -3.46 0.36
C TYR A 21 4.49 -4.85 -0.12
N ASP A 22 5.39 -5.52 0.60
CA ASP A 22 5.73 -6.93 0.42
C ASP A 22 4.66 -7.81 1.10
N ARG A 23 3.47 -7.85 0.49
CA ARG A 23 2.26 -8.52 1.02
C ARG A 23 2.46 -10.00 1.35
N ASP A 24 3.42 -10.66 0.72
CA ASP A 24 3.79 -12.05 1.02
C ASP A 24 4.44 -12.21 2.40
N THR A 25 5.04 -11.15 2.95
CA THR A 25 5.74 -11.18 4.25
C THR A 25 5.12 -10.30 5.33
N PHE A 26 4.02 -9.58 5.00
CA PHE A 26 3.31 -8.72 5.95
C PHE A 26 2.08 -9.42 6.55
N ASP A 27 2.31 -10.13 7.65
CA ASP A 27 1.27 -10.82 8.42
C ASP A 27 0.65 -9.93 9.51
N ASP A 28 -0.35 -10.47 10.21
CA ASP A 28 -1.03 -9.75 11.29
C ASP A 28 -0.10 -9.40 12.46
N ALA A 29 0.94 -10.22 12.70
CA ALA A 29 1.94 -9.95 13.73
C ALA A 29 2.82 -8.74 13.36
N ALA A 30 3.28 -8.65 12.11
CA ALA A 30 4.01 -7.50 11.59
C ALA A 30 3.17 -6.21 11.65
N ARG A 31 1.86 -6.31 11.42
CA ARG A 31 0.95 -5.17 11.55
C ARG A 31 0.79 -4.70 13.00
N ASP A 32 0.75 -5.61 13.97
CA ASP A 32 0.69 -5.27 15.39
C ASP A 32 2.01 -4.63 15.88
N GLU A 33 3.16 -5.17 15.47
CA GLU A 33 4.48 -4.60 15.74
C GLU A 33 4.63 -3.20 15.16
N MET A 34 4.20 -2.99 13.91
CA MET A 34 4.21 -1.69 13.27
C MET A 34 3.32 -0.69 14.00
N THR A 35 2.12 -1.10 14.40
CA THR A 35 1.18 -0.25 15.15
C THR A 35 1.76 0.15 16.50
N THR A 36 2.40 -0.80 17.20
CA THR A 36 3.11 -0.54 18.45
C THR A 36 4.27 0.44 18.26
N TRP A 37 5.05 0.28 17.19
CA TRP A 37 6.15 1.19 16.87
C TRP A 37 5.68 2.60 16.55
N LEU A 38 4.58 2.75 15.79
CA LEU A 38 3.97 4.06 15.47
C LEU A 38 3.37 4.75 16.69
N ALA A 39 2.83 3.98 17.65
CA ALA A 39 2.27 4.51 18.89
C ALA A 39 3.35 4.92 19.91
N ALA A 40 4.56 4.38 19.80
CA ALA A 40 5.65 4.64 20.74
C ALA A 40 6.15 6.09 20.71
N ASP A 41 6.20 6.73 19.53
CA ASP A 41 6.67 8.11 19.39
C ASP A 41 5.97 8.85 18.23
N PRO A 42 5.46 10.08 18.42
CA PRO A 42 4.92 10.90 17.33
C PRO A 42 5.93 11.18 16.19
N ALA A 43 7.24 11.13 16.45
CA ALA A 43 8.28 11.22 15.43
C ALA A 43 8.27 10.00 14.48
N HIS A 44 8.03 8.80 15.00
CA HIS A 44 7.89 7.58 14.20
C HIS A 44 6.76 7.70 13.20
N ARG A 45 5.61 8.19 13.68
CA ARG A 45 4.43 8.43 12.83
C ARG A 45 4.73 9.42 11.70
N ARG A 46 5.37 10.55 12.02
CA ARG A 46 5.74 11.57 11.03
C ARG A 46 6.73 11.05 9.98
N ALA A 47 7.70 10.23 10.37
CA ALA A 47 8.65 9.64 9.45
C ALA A 47 7.97 8.62 8.53
N TYR A 48 7.11 7.77 9.08
CA TYR A 48 6.32 6.81 8.31
C TYR A 48 5.38 7.49 7.31
N ASP A 49 4.61 8.51 7.73
CA ASP A 49 3.74 9.27 6.82
C ASP A 49 4.53 9.89 5.64
N LYS A 50 5.73 10.42 5.93
CA LYS A 50 6.62 10.94 4.88
C LYS A 50 7.13 9.84 3.96
N ALA A 51 7.59 8.72 4.51
CA ALA A 51 8.10 7.58 3.75
C ALA A 51 7.00 6.99 2.84
N ALA A 52 5.80 6.76 3.38
CA ALA A 52 4.64 6.29 2.63
C ALA A 52 4.26 7.27 1.51
N ARG A 53 4.26 8.58 1.79
CA ARG A 53 3.99 9.60 0.77
C ARG A 53 5.04 9.60 -0.35
N LEU A 54 6.32 9.44 -0.03
CA LEU A 54 7.37 9.32 -1.04
C LEU A 54 7.19 8.06 -1.90
N TRP A 55 6.81 6.95 -1.27
CA TRP A 55 6.56 5.68 -1.95
C TRP A 55 5.37 5.76 -2.92
N LEU A 56 4.27 6.42 -2.51
CA LEU A 56 3.13 6.71 -3.38
C LEU A 56 3.50 7.64 -4.55
N LEU A 57 4.29 8.70 -4.28
CA LEU A 57 4.76 9.62 -5.32
C LEU A 57 5.71 8.95 -6.32
N ALA A 58 6.45 7.92 -5.90
CA ALA A 58 7.29 7.11 -6.79
C ALA A 58 6.47 6.19 -7.72
N GLY A 59 5.13 6.19 -7.61
CA GLY A 59 4.25 5.35 -8.42
C GLY A 59 4.21 3.89 -7.98
N MET A 60 4.83 3.57 -6.83
CA MET A 60 4.67 2.28 -6.17
C MET A 60 3.42 2.34 -5.29
N VAL A 61 2.27 2.62 -5.89
CA VAL A 61 0.97 2.52 -5.19
C VAL A 61 0.72 1.02 -4.96
N PRO A 62 0.34 0.58 -3.74
CA PRO A 62 0.01 -0.82 -3.56
C PRO A 62 -1.20 -1.09 -4.47
N PRO A 63 -1.34 -2.28 -5.07
CA PRO A 63 -2.60 -2.69 -5.66
C PRO A 63 -3.63 -2.75 -4.52
N VAL A 64 -4.23 -1.60 -4.21
CA VAL A 64 -5.22 -1.43 -3.16
C VAL A 64 -6.50 -2.04 -3.68
N ASN A 65 -6.63 -3.35 -3.48
CA ASN A 65 -7.88 -4.09 -3.60
C ASN A 65 -8.39 -4.16 -5.06
N ASP A 66 -8.46 -5.38 -5.62
CA ASP A 66 -9.64 -5.74 -6.40
C ASP A 66 -10.85 -5.50 -5.48
N ILE A 67 -11.33 -4.26 -5.39
CA ILE A 67 -12.65 -3.95 -4.88
C ILE A 67 -13.57 -4.62 -5.92
N GLY A 68 -14.00 -5.84 -5.63
CA GLY A 68 -14.82 -6.62 -6.54
C GLY A 68 -16.07 -5.84 -6.97
N GLY A 69 -16.44 -6.00 -8.24
CA GLY A 69 -17.77 -5.64 -8.74
C GLY A 69 -17.77 -4.68 -9.92
N ASP A 70 -17.50 -5.23 -11.10
CA ASP A 70 -18.21 -4.95 -12.36
C ASP A 70 -17.65 -6.02 -13.32
N ASP A 71 -18.02 -7.31 -13.22
CA ASP A 71 -19.34 -7.78 -13.69
C ASP A 71 -20.13 -6.64 -14.33
N ILE A 72 -19.66 -6.19 -15.48
CA ILE A 72 -20.59 -5.74 -16.49
C ILE A 72 -21.07 -7.06 -17.10
N PRO A 73 -22.30 -7.53 -16.83
CA PRO A 73 -22.94 -8.39 -17.79
C PRO A 73 -23.05 -7.51 -19.03
N HIS A 74 -22.22 -7.84 -20.02
CA HIS A 74 -22.44 -7.39 -21.39
C HIS A 74 -23.78 -8.01 -21.80
N ASP A 75 -24.85 -7.30 -21.47
CA ASP A 75 -26.19 -7.55 -21.96
C ASP A 75 -26.16 -7.24 -23.46
N ASP A 76 -25.54 -8.13 -24.23
CA ASP A 76 -25.78 -8.23 -25.68
C ASP A 76 -27.15 -8.86 -25.85
N ALA A 77 -28.16 -8.04 -25.57
CA ALA A 77 -29.48 -8.22 -26.08
C ALA A 77 -29.41 -8.26 -27.62
N GLY A 78 -29.31 -9.47 -28.15
CA GLY A 78 -29.97 -9.87 -29.38
C GLY A 78 -29.35 -9.36 -30.68
N HIS A 79 -28.40 -10.12 -31.21
CA HIS A 79 -28.27 -10.23 -32.67
C HIS A 79 -28.28 -11.69 -33.13
N ALA A 80 -29.48 -12.23 -33.31
CA ALA A 80 -29.71 -13.35 -34.22
C ALA A 80 -30.37 -12.81 -35.49
N PRO A 81 -29.70 -12.77 -36.65
CA PRO A 81 -30.38 -12.83 -37.92
C PRO A 81 -30.64 -14.30 -38.24
N GLY A 82 -31.92 -14.66 -38.21
CA GLY A 82 -32.40 -15.95 -38.65
C GLY A 82 -31.92 -16.29 -40.05
N LYS A 83 -31.28 -17.45 -40.16
CA LYS A 83 -31.28 -18.31 -41.33
C LYS A 83 -32.70 -18.42 -41.93
N HIS A 84 -32.86 -17.99 -43.18
CA HIS A 84 -33.88 -18.47 -44.11
C HIS A 84 -33.37 -18.34 -45.53
#